data_AF-A0A956IFP2-F1
#
_entry.id   AF-A0A956IFP2-F1
#
_cell.length_a   1.000
_cell.length_b   1.000
_cell.length_c   1.000
_cell.angle_alpha   90.00
_cell.angle_beta   90.00
_cell.angle_gamma   90.00
#
_symmetry.space_group_name_H-M   'P 1'
#
loop_
_entity.id
_entity.type
_entity.pdbx_description
1 polymer ?
#
loop_
_entity_poly.entity_id
_entity_poly.type
_entity_poly.pdbx_seq_one_letter_code
_entity_poly.pdbx_strand_id
1 'polypeptide(L)'
;MSPTNTFVHVTVRTRRCRVLLTSPQLAPWLWRRLQRSFPRALAAVLMPNHIHVLTPARSESEARRKLGGIVSGLRRSGHPGAANRWEPASTQGIFDEPDKIRRQIRYIVLNPCRAGLARCPSEWLWSTHRDVLGAVRDPWVTAGAVAAALGTSRRGFVARHHRYVSGDPSVAVAGTPAPKPHDGTPTTYSVADACAASIAAVRGAPDALTRPGPARRQLFALANAARWITAVIAEACELHPGTARDQRRRRTPVHPATRMCLGDPRLRAYLELQETNVGVGQGEMS
;
A
#
# COMPACT_ATOMS: atom_id res chain seq x y z
N MET A 1 -4.40 29.61 14.09
CA MET A 1 -3.21 28.74 14.27
C MET A 1 -2.71 28.30 12.90
N SER A 2 -1.59 28.84 12.42
CA SER A 2 -0.96 28.34 11.20
C SER A 2 -0.65 26.84 11.34
N PRO A 3 -0.85 26.01 10.29
CA PRO A 3 -0.48 24.61 10.37
C PRO A 3 1.01 24.50 10.73
N THR A 4 1.34 23.59 11.65
CA THR A 4 2.73 23.26 11.96
C THR A 4 3.44 22.89 10.68
N ASN A 5 4.41 23.70 10.27
CA ASN A 5 5.24 23.45 9.09
C ASN A 5 6.36 22.43 9.37
N THR A 6 6.45 21.97 10.61
CA THR A 6 7.43 21.01 11.09
C THR A 6 6.93 19.57 11.01
N PHE A 7 7.83 18.68 10.62
CA PHE A 7 7.64 17.26 10.43
C PHE A 7 8.52 16.45 11.37
N VAL A 8 8.03 15.26 11.70
CA VAL A 8 8.75 14.25 12.47
C VAL A 8 8.66 12.93 11.75
N HIS A 9 9.80 12.28 11.56
CA HIS A 9 9.86 10.87 11.24
C HIS A 9 9.81 10.09 12.56
N VAL A 10 8.72 9.36 12.78
CA VAL A 10 8.52 8.48 13.94
C VAL A 10 8.53 7.02 13.50
N THR A 11 9.14 6.16 14.31
CA THR A 11 9.20 4.72 14.06
C THR A 11 8.99 3.92 15.34
N VAL A 12 8.52 2.69 15.19
CA VAL A 12 8.45 1.72 16.27
C VAL A 12 8.77 0.34 15.69
N ARG A 13 9.54 -0.45 16.43
CA ARG A 13 9.98 -1.78 16.00
C ARG A 13 9.65 -2.85 17.02
N THR A 14 9.67 -4.09 16.59
CA THR A 14 9.60 -5.28 17.44
C THR A 14 10.81 -6.19 17.20
N ARG A 15 11.44 -6.67 18.29
CA ARG A 15 12.63 -7.55 18.22
C ARG A 15 12.31 -9.02 18.01
N ARG A 16 11.09 -9.44 18.33
CA ARG A 16 10.62 -10.83 18.21
C ARG A 16 9.22 -10.79 17.60
N CYS A 17 9.16 -10.87 16.27
CA CYS A 17 7.92 -11.01 15.53
C CYS A 17 7.47 -12.46 15.58
N ARG A 18 6.44 -12.75 16.37
CA ARG A 18 5.69 -14.01 16.23
C ARG A 18 4.79 -13.96 15.00
N VAL A 19 4.22 -12.78 14.73
CA VAL A 19 3.40 -12.52 13.54
C VAL A 19 3.91 -11.27 12.87
N LEU A 20 4.16 -11.36 11.56
CA LEU A 20 4.60 -10.22 10.76
C LEU A 20 3.52 -9.15 10.75
N LEU A 21 3.93 -7.89 10.89
CA LEU A 21 2.99 -6.77 10.83
C LEU A 21 2.32 -6.64 9.46
N THR A 22 2.96 -7.21 8.43
CA THR A 22 2.52 -7.24 7.04
C THR A 22 1.63 -8.43 6.70
N SER A 23 1.28 -9.28 7.67
CA SER A 23 0.40 -10.43 7.42
C SER A 23 -0.99 -9.97 6.95
N PRO A 24 -1.67 -10.75 6.08
CA PRO A 24 -3.01 -10.41 5.59
C PRO A 24 -4.04 -10.17 6.69
N GLN A 25 -3.89 -10.83 7.85
CA GLN A 25 -4.82 -10.73 8.97
C GLN A 25 -4.62 -9.46 9.81
N LEU A 26 -3.40 -8.92 9.86
CA LEU A 26 -3.06 -7.77 10.73
C LEU A 26 -2.90 -6.46 9.94
N ALA A 27 -2.23 -6.51 8.79
CA ALA A 27 -1.83 -5.31 8.07
C ALA A 27 -3.00 -4.39 7.69
N PRO A 28 -4.15 -4.88 7.18
CA PRO A 28 -5.28 -4.00 6.87
C PRO A 28 -5.87 -3.28 8.08
N TRP A 29 -5.86 -3.92 9.26
CA TRP A 29 -6.32 -3.28 10.50
C TRP A 29 -5.34 -2.21 10.96
N LEU A 30 -4.04 -2.56 11.00
CA LEU A 30 -2.98 -1.67 11.47
C LEU A 30 -2.81 -0.46 10.54
N TRP A 31 -2.84 -0.67 9.22
CA TRP A 31 -2.76 0.40 8.23
C TRP A 31 -3.89 1.42 8.40
N ARG A 32 -5.14 0.97 8.56
CA ARG A 32 -6.28 1.86 8.84
C ARG A 32 -6.12 2.61 10.15
N ARG A 33 -5.53 1.98 11.18
CA ARG A 33 -5.26 2.65 12.47
C ARG A 33 -4.20 3.74 12.32
N LEU A 34 -3.11 3.46 11.61
CA LEU A 34 -2.07 4.43 11.27
C LEU A 34 -2.65 5.62 10.49
N GLN A 35 -3.42 5.36 9.43
CA GLN A 35 -4.06 6.39 8.63
C GLN A 35 -4.95 7.32 9.46
N ARG A 36 -5.79 6.76 10.34
CA ARG A 36 -6.66 7.56 11.22
C ARG A 36 -5.87 8.39 12.25
N SER A 37 -4.78 7.85 12.77
CA SER A 37 -3.96 8.54 13.77
C SER A 37 -3.00 9.59 13.18
N PHE A 38 -2.68 9.47 11.89
CA PHE A 38 -1.73 10.32 11.18
C PHE A 38 -2.30 10.80 9.82
N PRO A 39 -3.47 11.46 9.79
CA PRO A 39 -4.20 11.75 8.55
C PRO A 39 -3.47 12.71 7.60
N ARG A 40 -2.45 13.44 8.10
CA ARG A 40 -1.66 14.41 7.34
C ARG A 40 -0.23 13.92 7.04
N ALA A 41 0.03 12.62 7.17
CA ALA A 41 1.34 12.06 6.85
C ALA A 41 1.76 12.37 5.41
N LEU A 42 3.07 12.46 5.18
CA LEU A 42 3.66 12.59 3.84
C LEU A 42 4.28 11.28 3.36
N ALA A 43 4.61 10.37 4.27
CA ALA A 43 5.06 9.03 3.93
C ALA A 43 4.76 8.07 5.09
N ALA A 44 4.43 6.83 4.76
CA ALA A 44 4.41 5.73 5.70
C ALA A 44 4.77 4.41 5.02
N VAL A 45 5.44 3.53 5.76
CA VAL A 45 5.64 2.14 5.37
C VAL A 45 5.42 1.23 6.56
N LEU A 46 4.75 0.11 6.30
CA LEU A 46 4.64 -1.01 7.23
C LEU A 46 5.63 -2.09 6.78
N MET A 47 6.60 -2.39 7.62
CA MET A 47 7.59 -3.43 7.43
C MET A 47 7.21 -4.65 8.27
N PRO A 48 7.77 -5.85 8.01
CA PRO A 48 7.38 -7.06 8.74
C PRO A 48 7.56 -6.95 10.27
N ASN A 49 8.51 -6.15 10.73
CA ASN A 49 8.86 -5.98 12.15
C ASN A 49 8.92 -4.52 12.64
N HIS A 50 8.58 -3.52 11.81
CA HIS A 50 8.60 -2.13 12.23
C HIS A 50 7.69 -1.25 11.36
N ILE A 51 7.46 -0.03 11.84
CA ILE A 51 6.58 0.97 11.21
C ILE A 51 7.38 2.27 11.05
N HIS A 52 7.25 2.94 9.92
CA HIS A 52 7.75 4.30 9.72
C HIS A 52 6.61 5.22 9.31
N VAL A 53 6.54 6.41 9.90
CA VAL A 53 5.61 7.47 9.52
C VAL A 53 6.33 8.81 9.54
N LEU A 54 6.23 9.57 8.45
CA LEU A 54 6.60 10.98 8.38
C LEU A 54 5.33 11.82 8.44
N THR A 55 5.16 12.60 9.49
CA THR A 55 3.93 13.36 9.76
C THR A 55 4.25 14.74 10.30
N PRO A 56 3.39 15.75 10.05
CA PRO A 56 3.48 16.99 10.78
C PRO A 56 3.21 16.75 12.27
N ALA A 57 3.99 17.39 13.13
CA ALA A 57 3.87 17.29 14.58
C ALA A 57 4.43 18.55 15.28
N ARG A 58 3.88 18.89 16.45
CA ARG A 58 4.37 20.01 17.28
C ARG A 58 5.61 19.62 18.08
N SER A 59 5.74 18.34 18.40
CA SER A 59 6.91 17.81 19.10
C SER A 59 7.14 16.34 18.76
N GLU A 60 8.37 15.87 18.97
CA GLU A 60 8.68 14.44 18.85
C GLU A 60 7.87 13.59 19.84
N SER A 61 7.66 14.10 21.06
CA SER A 61 6.87 13.43 22.08
C SER A 61 5.40 13.26 21.66
N GLU A 62 4.83 14.20 20.92
CA GLU A 62 3.50 14.04 20.34
C GLU A 62 3.45 12.86 19.35
N ALA A 63 4.41 12.79 18.43
CA ALA A 63 4.48 11.72 17.44
C ALA A 63 4.71 10.35 18.10
N ARG A 64 5.64 10.26 19.06
CA ARG A 64 5.90 9.04 19.86
C ARG A 64 4.67 8.58 20.62
N ARG A 65 3.95 9.50 21.28
CA ARG A 65 2.73 9.16 22.03
C ARG A 65 1.64 8.62 21.12
N LYS A 66 1.42 9.23 19.95
CA LYS A 66 0.46 8.73 18.95
C LYS A 66 0.81 7.31 18.49
N LEU A 67 2.06 7.08 18.08
CA LEU A 67 2.49 5.75 17.61
C LEU A 67 2.46 4.70 18.73
N GLY A 68 2.91 5.07 19.94
CA GLY A 68 2.82 4.23 21.13
C GLY A 68 1.39 3.85 21.48
N GLY A 69 0.42 4.78 21.35
CA GLY A 69 -0.99 4.49 21.53
C GLY A 69 -1.56 3.46 20.55
N ILE A 70 -1.07 3.45 19.31
CA ILE A 70 -1.45 2.44 18.30
C ILE A 70 -0.91 1.07 18.70
N VAL A 71 0.36 0.98 19.11
CA VAL A 71 0.97 -0.26 19.60
C VAL A 71 0.26 -0.79 20.85
N SER A 72 -0.04 0.08 21.82
CA SER A 72 -0.82 -0.29 23.00
C SER A 72 -2.24 -0.74 22.65
N GLY A 73 -2.84 -0.18 21.60
CA GLY A 73 -4.12 -0.64 21.05
C GLY A 73 -4.01 -2.02 20.42
N LEU A 74 -2.96 -2.29 19.64
CA LEU A 74 -2.69 -3.59 19.05
C LEU A 74 -2.51 -4.67 20.13
N ARG A 75 -1.73 -4.38 21.19
CA ARG A 75 -1.53 -5.31 22.32
C ARG A 75 -2.83 -5.69 23.03
N ARG A 76 -3.85 -4.83 23.00
CA ARG A 76 -5.18 -5.08 23.61
C ARG A 76 -6.22 -5.63 22.63
N SER A 77 -5.90 -5.69 21.33
CA SER A 77 -6.88 -6.03 20.29
C SER A 77 -7.18 -7.52 20.16
N GLY A 78 -6.35 -8.40 20.75
CA GLY A 78 -6.44 -9.85 20.53
C GLY A 78 -5.97 -10.30 19.13
N HIS A 79 -5.52 -9.39 18.26
CA HIS A 79 -4.93 -9.79 16.98
C HIS A 79 -3.68 -10.66 17.17
N PRO A 80 -3.37 -11.58 16.24
CA PRO A 80 -2.21 -12.47 16.37
C PRO A 80 -0.86 -11.74 16.61
N GLY A 81 -0.67 -10.53 16.08
CA GLY A 81 0.53 -9.72 16.33
C GLY A 81 0.57 -8.97 17.67
N ALA A 82 -0.46 -9.09 18.52
CA ALA A 82 -0.50 -8.47 19.85
C ALA A 82 0.62 -8.97 20.77
N ALA A 83 1.04 -10.22 20.60
CA ALA A 83 2.09 -10.86 21.40
C ALA A 83 3.52 -10.46 21.01
N ASN A 84 3.70 -9.66 19.96
CA ASN A 84 5.01 -9.18 19.53
C ASN A 84 5.66 -8.31 20.64
N ARG A 85 6.99 -8.44 20.82
CA ARG A 85 7.72 -7.63 21.81
C ARG A 85 8.11 -6.28 21.21
N TRP A 86 7.44 -5.22 21.63
CA TRP A 86 7.63 -3.86 21.11
C TRP A 86 8.71 -3.08 21.86
N GLU A 87 9.47 -2.29 21.13
CA GLU A 87 10.33 -1.26 21.69
C GLU A 87 9.59 0.08 21.83
N PRO A 88 10.11 1.01 22.65
CA PRO A 88 9.65 2.39 22.64
C PRO A 88 9.73 3.00 21.24
N ALA A 89 8.73 3.81 20.89
CA ALA A 89 8.78 4.56 19.64
C ALA A 89 9.93 5.58 19.67
N SER A 90 10.67 5.68 18.57
CA SER A 90 11.78 6.62 18.39
C SER A 90 11.50 7.60 17.24
N THR A 91 12.28 8.66 17.18
CA THR A 91 12.11 9.77 16.23
C THR A 91 13.45 10.25 15.69
N GLN A 92 13.46 10.85 14.50
CA GLN A 92 14.64 11.47 13.90
C GLN A 92 14.55 13.00 13.90
N GLY A 93 14.28 13.59 15.07
CA GLY A 93 14.18 15.04 15.24
C GLY A 93 12.94 15.66 14.58
N ILE A 94 12.79 16.97 14.83
CA ILE A 94 11.81 17.84 14.16
C ILE A 94 12.52 18.62 13.07
N PHE A 95 11.88 18.79 11.92
CA PHE A 95 12.45 19.53 10.79
C PHE A 95 11.36 20.07 9.86
N ASP A 96 11.64 21.15 9.17
CA ASP A 96 10.75 21.77 8.17
C ASP A 96 11.42 21.97 6.81
N GLU A 97 12.71 21.62 6.66
CA GLU A 97 13.41 21.86 5.41
C GLU A 97 12.90 20.91 4.30
N PRO A 98 12.43 21.45 3.15
CA PRO A 98 11.87 20.62 2.06
C PRO A 98 12.81 19.51 1.59
N ASP A 99 14.12 19.77 1.59
CA ASP A 99 15.13 18.79 1.21
C ASP A 99 15.27 17.64 2.21
N LYS A 100 15.17 17.94 3.51
CA LYS A 100 15.18 16.91 4.56
C LYS A 100 13.90 16.09 4.51
N ILE A 101 12.74 16.74 4.33
CA ILE A 101 11.46 16.08 4.10
C ILE A 101 11.54 15.13 2.90
N ARG A 102 12.04 15.61 1.76
CA ARG A 102 12.21 14.82 0.53
C ARG A 102 13.11 13.60 0.73
N ARG A 103 14.25 13.74 1.43
CA ARG A 103 15.14 12.62 1.79
C ARG A 103 14.45 11.62 2.71
N GLN A 104 13.69 12.09 3.69
CA GLN A 104 12.97 11.23 4.65
C GLN A 104 11.84 10.45 3.98
N ILE A 105 11.07 11.07 3.07
CA ILE A 105 10.08 10.36 2.26
C ILE A 105 10.74 9.21 1.49
N ARG A 106 11.82 9.49 0.76
CA ARG A 106 12.55 8.49 0.00
C ARG A 106 13.10 7.38 0.89
N TYR A 107 13.70 7.75 2.03
CA TYR A 107 14.19 6.78 3.00
C TYR A 107 13.09 5.82 3.42
N ILE A 108 11.94 6.34 3.85
CA ILE A 108 10.80 5.57 4.36
C ILE A 108 10.33 4.58 3.30
N VAL A 109 9.99 5.06 2.10
CA VAL A 109 9.37 4.20 1.07
C VAL A 109 10.34 3.21 0.42
N LEU A 110 11.66 3.39 0.59
CA LEU A 110 12.70 2.46 0.12
C LEU A 110 13.14 1.44 1.17
N ASN A 111 12.67 1.51 2.42
CA ASN A 111 13.02 0.50 3.43
C ASN A 111 12.74 -0.94 2.98
N PRO A 112 11.60 -1.26 2.32
CA PRO A 112 11.38 -2.60 1.79
C PRO A 112 12.47 -3.04 0.82
N CYS A 113 12.93 -2.14 -0.05
CA CYS A 113 13.95 -2.46 -1.03
C CYS A 113 15.32 -2.66 -0.40
N ARG A 114 15.70 -1.80 0.56
CA ARG A 114 16.97 -1.94 1.30
C ARG A 114 17.02 -3.21 2.15
N ALA A 115 15.86 -3.71 2.58
CA ALA A 115 15.72 -4.97 3.28
C ALA A 115 15.64 -6.20 2.34
N GLY A 116 15.75 -6.01 1.02
CA GLY A 116 15.63 -7.11 0.04
C GLY A 116 14.21 -7.68 -0.11
N LEU A 117 13.18 -7.00 0.43
CA LEU A 117 11.79 -7.48 0.42
C LEU A 117 11.02 -7.07 -0.85
N ALA A 118 11.57 -6.15 -1.64
CA ALA A 118 10.99 -5.66 -2.89
C ALA A 118 12.10 -5.18 -3.83
N ARG A 119 12.01 -5.48 -5.12
CA ARG A 119 13.00 -5.04 -6.12
C ARG A 119 12.84 -3.56 -6.46
N CYS A 120 11.64 -3.02 -6.28
CA CYS A 120 11.37 -1.59 -6.48
C CYS A 120 10.26 -1.09 -5.55
N PRO A 121 10.18 0.22 -5.27
CA PRO A 121 9.26 0.76 -4.26
C PRO A 121 7.77 0.61 -4.62
N SER A 122 7.42 0.35 -5.88
CA SER A 122 6.03 0.09 -6.30
C SER A 122 5.53 -1.31 -5.93
N GLU A 123 6.42 -2.28 -5.74
CA GLU A 123 6.04 -3.67 -5.40
C GLU A 123 5.52 -3.79 -3.97
N TRP A 124 6.02 -2.98 -3.05
CA TRP A 124 5.64 -3.09 -1.65
C TRP A 124 4.22 -2.60 -1.42
N LEU A 125 3.32 -3.53 -1.07
CA LEU A 125 1.92 -3.20 -0.85
C LEU A 125 1.79 -2.15 0.25
N TRP A 126 2.31 -2.38 1.46
CA TRP A 126 2.05 -1.50 2.60
C TRP A 126 2.98 -0.27 2.67
N SER A 127 2.99 0.52 1.60
CA SER A 127 3.73 1.78 1.45
C SER A 127 2.86 2.86 0.81
N THR A 128 2.98 4.10 1.28
CA THR A 128 2.30 5.26 0.69
C THR A 128 2.91 5.70 -0.64
N HIS A 129 4.02 5.09 -1.09
CA HIS A 129 4.53 5.33 -2.45
C HIS A 129 3.48 4.97 -3.50
N ARG A 130 2.76 3.86 -3.29
CA ARG A 130 1.66 3.44 -4.16
C ARG A 130 0.50 4.44 -4.17
N ASP A 131 0.27 5.14 -3.06
CA ASP A 131 -0.74 6.18 -2.97
C ASP A 131 -0.35 7.38 -3.85
N VAL A 132 0.91 7.82 -3.77
CA VAL A 132 1.46 8.91 -4.60
C VAL A 132 1.45 8.54 -6.09
N LEU A 133 1.66 7.27 -6.43
CA LEU A 133 1.54 6.75 -7.79
C LEU A 133 0.09 6.71 -8.31
N GLY A 134 -0.91 6.88 -7.45
CA GLY A 134 -2.32 6.73 -7.82
C GLY A 134 -2.74 5.26 -8.00
N ALA A 135 -1.98 4.31 -7.46
CA ALA A 135 -2.21 2.87 -7.56
C ALA A 135 -3.10 2.31 -6.43
N VAL A 136 -3.73 3.19 -5.65
CA VAL A 136 -4.62 2.82 -4.54
C VAL A 136 -5.89 3.63 -4.65
N ARG A 137 -7.04 2.97 -4.49
CA ARG A 137 -8.37 3.57 -4.60
C ARG A 137 -8.59 4.68 -3.58
N ASP A 138 -8.32 4.37 -2.31
CA ASP A 138 -8.53 5.26 -1.17
C ASP A 138 -7.15 5.64 -0.57
N PRO A 139 -6.40 6.55 -1.21
CA PRO A 139 -5.03 6.86 -0.81
C PRO A 139 -5.00 7.57 0.55
N TRP A 140 -4.02 7.22 1.39
CA TRP A 140 -3.71 7.97 2.60
C TRP A 140 -2.89 9.21 2.25
N VAL A 141 -1.90 9.08 1.37
CA VAL A 141 -1.04 10.21 0.95
C VAL A 141 -1.28 10.53 -0.52
N THR A 142 -1.58 11.80 -0.83
CA THR A 142 -1.74 12.23 -2.22
C THR A 142 -0.45 12.84 -2.77
N ALA A 143 -0.20 12.66 -4.07
CA ALA A 143 0.87 13.36 -4.79
C ALA A 143 0.81 14.88 -4.58
N GLY A 144 -0.40 15.43 -4.50
CA GLY A 144 -0.64 16.85 -4.24
C GLY A 144 -0.15 17.33 -2.88
N ALA A 145 -0.42 16.57 -1.82
CA ALA A 145 0.03 16.90 -0.47
C ALA A 145 1.57 16.88 -0.37
N VAL A 146 2.21 15.89 -0.99
CA VAL A 146 3.67 15.83 -1.03
C VAL A 146 4.26 16.98 -1.85
N ALA A 147 3.71 17.26 -3.03
CA ALA A 147 4.17 18.38 -3.85
C ALA A 147 4.09 19.72 -3.11
N ALA A 148 2.99 19.96 -2.40
CA ALA A 148 2.80 21.16 -1.59
C ALA A 148 3.82 21.26 -0.45
N ALA A 149 4.03 20.18 0.31
CA ALA A 149 5.02 20.15 1.39
C ALA A 149 6.47 20.34 0.90
N LEU A 150 6.75 19.96 -0.35
CA LEU A 150 8.06 20.14 -0.97
C LEU A 150 8.21 21.47 -1.73
N GLY A 151 7.18 22.33 -1.73
CA GLY A 151 7.20 23.60 -2.45
C GLY A 151 7.39 23.44 -3.98
N THR A 152 6.89 22.36 -4.57
CA THR A 152 7.11 22.04 -5.99
C THR A 152 5.80 21.92 -6.78
N SER A 153 5.90 22.01 -8.11
CA SER A 153 4.76 21.92 -9.01
C SER A 153 4.11 20.52 -9.00
N ARG A 154 2.78 20.50 -8.94
CA ARG A 154 1.97 19.27 -9.07
C ARG A 154 2.07 18.65 -10.47
N ARG A 155 2.26 19.47 -11.51
CA ARG A 155 2.33 19.00 -12.90
C ARG A 155 3.54 18.08 -13.06
N GLY A 156 3.31 16.83 -13.50
CA GLY A 156 4.36 15.83 -13.66
C GLY A 156 5.02 15.37 -12.35
N PHE A 157 4.45 15.70 -11.17
CA PHE A 157 5.05 15.37 -9.88
C PHE A 157 5.26 13.88 -9.70
N VAL A 158 4.25 13.05 -10.03
CA VAL A 158 4.31 11.60 -9.85
C VAL A 158 5.52 10.98 -10.55
N ALA A 159 5.76 11.35 -11.82
CA ALA A 159 6.89 10.85 -12.59
C ALA A 159 8.24 11.31 -12.02
N ARG A 160 8.38 12.61 -11.67
CA ARG A 160 9.61 13.14 -11.07
C ARG A 160 9.89 12.52 -9.69
N HIS A 161 8.86 12.39 -8.86
CA HIS A 161 8.95 11.79 -7.54
C HIS A 161 9.34 10.32 -7.63
N HIS A 162 8.69 9.56 -8.52
CA HIS A 162 9.05 8.16 -8.75
C HIS A 162 10.50 8.02 -9.20
N ARG A 163 10.97 8.81 -10.18
CA ARG A 163 12.36 8.80 -10.64
C ARG A 163 13.35 9.10 -9.50
N TYR A 164 13.06 10.11 -8.68
CA TYR A 164 13.89 10.47 -7.53
C TYR A 164 13.97 9.36 -6.47
N VAL A 165 12.86 8.67 -6.22
CA VAL A 165 12.79 7.56 -5.25
C VAL A 165 13.44 6.30 -5.82
N SER A 166 13.08 5.88 -7.02
CA SER A 166 13.57 4.63 -7.59
C SER A 166 15.04 4.70 -7.99
N GLY A 167 15.57 5.87 -8.35
CA GLY A 167 16.98 6.10 -8.70
C GLY A 167 17.94 6.29 -7.51
N ASP A 168 17.57 5.86 -6.29
CA ASP A 168 18.48 5.94 -5.14
C ASP A 168 19.62 4.91 -5.32
N PRO A 169 20.90 5.32 -5.22
CA PRO A 169 22.03 4.40 -5.41
C PRO A 169 22.09 3.24 -4.43
N SER A 170 21.44 3.34 -3.27
CA SER A 170 21.38 2.24 -2.30
C SER A 170 20.48 1.07 -2.73
N VAL A 171 19.72 1.22 -3.81
CA VAL A 171 18.78 0.20 -4.30
C VAL A 171 18.94 -0.03 -5.80
N ALA A 172 18.86 1.03 -6.61
CA ALA A 172 18.92 0.93 -8.07
C ALA A 172 19.34 2.26 -8.69
N VAL A 173 20.60 2.37 -9.12
CA VAL A 173 21.19 3.62 -9.63
C VAL A 173 20.42 4.18 -10.83
N ALA A 174 20.03 3.32 -11.79
CA ALA A 174 19.31 3.73 -12.99
C ALA A 174 17.83 4.07 -12.74
N GLY A 175 17.31 3.73 -11.55
CA GLY A 175 15.90 3.80 -11.24
C GLY A 175 15.05 2.83 -12.05
N THR A 176 13.74 3.02 -11.96
CA THR A 176 12.77 2.28 -12.78
C THR A 176 11.79 3.26 -13.43
N PRO A 177 11.23 2.93 -14.61
CA PRO A 177 10.21 3.75 -15.24
C PRO A 177 9.00 3.93 -14.32
N ALA A 178 8.36 5.10 -14.38
CA ALA A 178 7.12 5.32 -13.64
C ALA A 178 6.01 4.37 -14.17
N PRO A 179 5.24 3.72 -13.28
CA PRO A 179 4.10 2.93 -13.69
C PRO A 179 3.12 3.72 -14.55
N LYS A 180 2.54 3.04 -15.54
CA LYS A 180 1.56 3.61 -16.46
C LYS A 180 0.23 2.89 -16.31
N PRO A 181 -0.90 3.60 -16.37
CA PRO A 181 -2.20 2.95 -16.38
C PRO A 181 -2.39 2.18 -17.68
N HIS A 182 -3.13 1.07 -17.56
CA HIS A 182 -3.65 0.36 -18.71
C HIS A 182 -4.55 1.29 -19.54
N ASP A 183 -4.37 1.29 -20.87
CA ASP A 183 -5.08 2.19 -21.80
C ASP A 183 -6.61 1.93 -21.85
N GLY A 184 -7.02 0.74 -21.43
CA GLY A 184 -8.41 0.33 -21.31
C GLY A 184 -8.89 -0.57 -22.44
N THR A 185 -8.00 -0.95 -23.36
CA THR A 185 -8.30 -1.90 -24.43
C THR A 185 -8.68 -3.28 -23.85
N PRO A 186 -9.86 -3.82 -24.17
CA PRO A 186 -10.35 -5.11 -23.64
C PRO A 186 -9.46 -6.34 -23.86
N THR A 187 -8.69 -6.37 -24.96
CA THR A 187 -8.01 -7.57 -25.47
C THR A 187 -6.60 -7.76 -24.92
N THR A 188 -6.16 -6.91 -24.02
CA THR A 188 -4.75 -6.82 -23.60
C THR A 188 -4.51 -7.27 -22.16
N TYR A 189 -5.51 -7.82 -21.46
CA TYR A 189 -5.34 -8.34 -20.10
C TYR A 189 -6.10 -9.64 -19.84
N SER A 190 -5.48 -10.53 -19.05
CA SER A 190 -6.07 -11.81 -18.63
C SER A 190 -7.04 -11.67 -17.44
N VAL A 191 -7.76 -12.75 -17.13
CA VAL A 191 -8.60 -12.84 -15.90
C VAL A 191 -7.74 -12.71 -14.65
N ALA A 192 -6.61 -13.41 -14.59
CA ALA A 192 -5.67 -13.34 -13.48
C ALA A 192 -5.16 -11.91 -13.27
N ASP A 193 -4.81 -11.22 -14.36
CA ASP A 193 -4.36 -9.83 -14.33
C ASP A 193 -5.40 -8.87 -13.76
N ALA A 194 -6.66 -9.03 -14.16
CA ALA A 194 -7.78 -8.23 -13.68
C ALA A 194 -8.11 -8.51 -12.21
N CYS A 195 -8.06 -9.78 -11.79
CA CYS A 195 -8.21 -10.17 -10.39
C CYS A 195 -7.13 -9.52 -9.53
N ALA A 196 -5.86 -9.71 -9.90
CA ALA A 196 -4.72 -9.17 -9.18
C ALA A 196 -4.75 -7.64 -9.12
N ALA A 197 -5.08 -6.96 -10.23
CA ALA A 197 -5.21 -5.50 -10.27
C ALA A 197 -6.34 -5.00 -9.34
N SER A 198 -7.48 -5.68 -9.33
CA SER A 198 -8.64 -5.32 -8.52
C SER A 198 -8.38 -5.47 -7.03
N ILE A 199 -7.67 -6.53 -6.63
CA ILE A 199 -7.26 -6.75 -5.23
C ILE A 199 -6.20 -5.72 -4.83
N ALA A 200 -5.16 -5.55 -5.66
CA ALA A 200 -4.03 -4.67 -5.37
C ALA A 200 -4.44 -3.20 -5.21
N ALA A 201 -5.38 -2.73 -6.04
CA ALA A 201 -5.87 -1.34 -5.99
C ALA A 201 -6.58 -0.99 -4.67
N VAL A 202 -7.02 -1.97 -3.89
CA VAL A 202 -7.69 -1.75 -2.60
C VAL A 202 -6.89 -2.29 -1.42
N ARG A 203 -5.66 -2.75 -1.64
CA ARG A 203 -4.83 -3.45 -0.64
C ARG A 203 -5.54 -4.67 -0.04
N GLY A 204 -6.26 -5.38 -0.89
CA GLY A 204 -7.04 -6.56 -0.49
C GLY A 204 -6.15 -7.74 -0.12
N ALA A 205 -6.68 -8.61 0.74
CA ALA A 205 -6.16 -9.95 0.91
C ALA A 205 -6.40 -10.78 -0.38
N PRO A 206 -5.68 -11.90 -0.59
CA PRO A 206 -5.86 -12.75 -1.77
C PRO A 206 -7.32 -13.20 -1.98
N ASP A 207 -8.06 -13.44 -0.90
CA ASP A 207 -9.47 -13.84 -0.91
C ASP A 207 -10.47 -12.66 -1.07
N ALA A 208 -10.00 -11.43 -1.34
CA ALA A 208 -10.87 -10.25 -1.36
C ALA A 208 -11.97 -10.27 -2.44
N LEU A 209 -11.87 -11.17 -3.43
CA LEU A 209 -12.88 -11.35 -4.48
C LEU A 209 -14.03 -12.28 -4.04
N THR A 210 -13.83 -13.15 -3.04
CA THR A 210 -14.85 -14.07 -2.52
C THR A 210 -15.80 -13.42 -1.51
N ARG A 211 -15.55 -12.15 -1.14
CA ARG A 211 -16.45 -11.32 -0.32
C ARG A 211 -17.00 -10.09 -1.07
N PRO A 212 -18.24 -9.64 -0.77
CA PRO A 212 -18.74 -8.38 -1.31
C PRO A 212 -17.85 -7.21 -0.90
N GLY A 213 -17.34 -6.44 -1.87
CA GLY A 213 -16.37 -5.40 -1.57
C GLY A 213 -15.88 -4.62 -2.77
N PRO A 214 -15.00 -3.63 -2.55
CA PRO A 214 -14.49 -2.78 -3.62
C PRO A 214 -13.61 -3.55 -4.62
N ALA A 215 -12.82 -4.54 -4.19
CA ALA A 215 -12.06 -5.41 -5.10
C ALA A 215 -12.99 -6.10 -6.10
N ARG A 216 -13.98 -6.84 -5.60
CA ARG A 216 -14.98 -7.51 -6.44
C ARG A 216 -15.70 -6.54 -7.39
N ARG A 217 -16.12 -5.36 -6.90
CA ARG A 217 -16.77 -4.36 -7.76
C ARG A 217 -15.87 -3.91 -8.91
N GLN A 218 -14.56 -3.79 -8.68
CA GLN A 218 -13.60 -3.42 -9.71
C GLN A 218 -13.36 -4.54 -10.72
N LEU A 219 -13.33 -5.79 -10.29
CA LEU A 219 -13.26 -6.93 -11.21
C LEU A 219 -14.49 -6.98 -12.13
N PHE A 220 -15.69 -6.80 -11.58
CA PHE A 220 -16.91 -6.70 -12.39
C PHE A 220 -16.88 -5.52 -13.37
N ALA A 221 -16.31 -4.39 -12.98
CA ALA A 221 -16.14 -3.24 -13.86
C ALA A 221 -15.18 -3.55 -15.02
N LEU A 222 -14.04 -4.19 -14.75
CA LEU A 222 -13.08 -4.63 -15.77
C LEU A 222 -13.71 -5.66 -16.71
N ALA A 223 -14.37 -6.68 -16.18
CA ALA A 223 -14.99 -7.73 -16.97
C ALA A 223 -16.14 -7.20 -17.86
N ASN A 224 -16.88 -6.19 -17.39
CA ASN A 224 -17.86 -5.48 -18.21
C ASN A 224 -17.21 -4.69 -19.35
N ALA A 225 -16.12 -3.98 -19.06
CA ALA A 225 -15.34 -3.28 -20.09
C ALA A 225 -14.76 -4.27 -21.11
N ALA A 226 -14.30 -5.42 -20.65
CA ALA A 226 -13.75 -6.49 -21.46
C ALA A 226 -14.78 -7.37 -22.18
N ARG A 227 -16.09 -7.12 -21.95
CA ARG A 227 -17.21 -7.91 -22.48
C ARG A 227 -17.12 -9.42 -22.18
N TRP A 228 -16.55 -9.81 -21.05
CA TRP A 228 -16.46 -11.22 -20.64
C TRP A 228 -17.84 -11.83 -20.39
N ILE A 229 -17.97 -13.14 -20.53
CA ILE A 229 -19.19 -13.86 -20.15
C ILE A 229 -19.32 -13.92 -18.61
N THR A 230 -20.55 -14.02 -18.11
CA THR A 230 -20.80 -13.98 -16.66
C THR A 230 -20.18 -15.17 -15.92
N ALA A 231 -20.07 -16.33 -16.58
CA ALA A 231 -19.49 -17.55 -16.01
C ALA A 231 -18.04 -17.33 -15.54
N VAL A 232 -17.20 -16.69 -16.36
CA VAL A 232 -15.79 -16.39 -16.04
C VAL A 232 -15.65 -15.57 -14.76
N ILE A 233 -16.50 -14.57 -14.57
CA ILE A 233 -16.45 -13.70 -13.38
C ILE A 233 -17.02 -14.42 -12.15
N ALA A 234 -18.05 -15.25 -12.37
CA ALA A 234 -18.65 -16.04 -11.30
C ALA A 234 -17.63 -17.03 -10.72
N GLU A 235 -16.91 -17.73 -11.59
CA GLU A 235 -15.81 -18.63 -11.23
C GLU A 235 -14.71 -17.87 -10.46
N ALA A 236 -14.19 -16.78 -11.02
CA ALA A 236 -13.13 -15.98 -10.39
C ALA A 236 -13.51 -15.37 -9.02
N CYS A 237 -14.80 -15.27 -8.70
CA CYS A 237 -15.29 -14.75 -7.43
C CYS A 237 -15.91 -15.81 -6.51
N GLU A 238 -15.91 -17.09 -6.93
CA GLU A 238 -16.62 -18.19 -6.25
C GLU A 238 -18.10 -17.87 -5.98
N LEU A 239 -18.81 -17.40 -7.01
CA LEU A 239 -20.21 -16.97 -6.91
C LEU A 239 -21.16 -17.90 -7.64
N HIS A 240 -22.37 -18.04 -7.08
CA HIS A 240 -23.49 -18.59 -7.82
C HIS A 240 -23.79 -17.71 -9.07
N PRO A 241 -24.11 -18.29 -10.25
CA PRO A 241 -24.35 -17.53 -11.47
C PRO A 241 -25.47 -16.49 -11.37
N GLY A 242 -26.50 -16.74 -10.55
CA GLY A 242 -27.56 -15.76 -10.27
C GLY A 242 -27.02 -14.50 -9.59
N THR A 243 -26.16 -14.66 -8.59
CA THR A 243 -25.53 -13.56 -7.85
C THR A 243 -24.60 -12.75 -8.74
N ALA A 244 -23.82 -13.42 -9.59
CA ALA A 244 -22.98 -12.75 -10.56
C ALA A 244 -23.81 -11.93 -11.56
N ARG A 245 -24.94 -12.46 -12.04
CA ARG A 245 -25.87 -11.71 -12.92
C ARG A 245 -26.44 -10.46 -12.24
N ASP A 246 -26.88 -10.54 -10.99
CA ASP A 246 -27.37 -9.37 -10.24
C ASP A 246 -26.29 -8.30 -10.11
N GLN A 247 -25.11 -8.68 -9.62
CA GLN A 247 -24.03 -7.74 -9.39
C GLN A 247 -23.56 -7.09 -10.70
N ARG A 248 -23.56 -7.82 -11.81
CA ARG A 248 -23.19 -7.30 -13.13
C ARG A 248 -24.11 -6.18 -13.62
N ARG A 249 -25.38 -6.17 -13.21
CA ARG A 249 -26.32 -5.09 -13.53
C ARG A 249 -25.92 -3.76 -12.90
N ARG A 250 -25.14 -3.79 -11.81
CA ARG A 250 -24.61 -2.60 -11.13
C ARG A 250 -23.43 -2.04 -11.92
N ARG A 251 -23.71 -1.09 -12.82
CA ARG A 251 -22.67 -0.44 -13.64
C ARG A 251 -21.79 0.45 -12.78
N THR A 252 -20.58 -0.02 -12.47
CA THR A 252 -19.53 0.74 -11.79
C THR A 252 -18.40 1.03 -12.78
N PRO A 253 -17.88 2.26 -12.87
CA PRO A 253 -16.71 2.54 -13.71
C PRO A 253 -15.45 1.89 -13.15
N VAL A 254 -14.51 1.55 -14.04
CA VAL A 254 -13.17 1.11 -13.65
C VAL A 254 -12.43 2.29 -13.01
N HIS A 255 -12.00 2.12 -11.77
CA HIS A 255 -11.29 3.14 -11.01
C HIS A 255 -9.89 3.37 -11.61
N PRO A 256 -9.37 4.62 -11.65
CA PRO A 256 -8.03 4.90 -12.15
C PRO A 256 -6.93 4.08 -11.48
N ALA A 257 -7.03 3.85 -10.17
CA ALA A 257 -6.10 3.00 -9.43
C ALA A 257 -6.09 1.54 -9.92
N THR A 258 -7.26 0.99 -10.27
CA THR A 258 -7.36 -0.34 -10.84
C THR A 258 -6.67 -0.40 -12.20
N ARG A 259 -6.88 0.62 -13.05
CA ARG A 259 -6.15 0.72 -14.33
C ARG A 259 -4.65 0.87 -14.14
N MET A 260 -4.22 1.62 -13.12
CA MET A 260 -2.82 1.76 -12.75
C MET A 260 -2.20 0.41 -12.37
N CYS A 261 -2.86 -0.36 -11.49
CA CYS A 261 -2.40 -1.70 -11.13
C CYS A 261 -2.44 -2.67 -12.31
N LEU A 262 -3.40 -2.53 -13.23
CA LEU A 262 -3.50 -3.39 -14.41
C LEU A 262 -2.40 -3.11 -15.44
N GLY A 263 -1.95 -1.85 -15.56
CA GLY A 263 -0.97 -1.44 -16.56
C GLY A 263 0.49 -1.70 -16.16
N ASP A 264 0.74 -2.13 -14.92
CA ASP A 264 2.10 -2.38 -14.45
C ASP A 264 2.17 -3.60 -13.51
N PRO A 265 2.85 -4.69 -13.90
CA PRO A 265 2.92 -5.93 -13.11
C PRO A 265 3.58 -5.72 -11.74
N ARG A 266 4.47 -4.73 -11.60
CA ARG A 266 5.13 -4.43 -10.32
C ARG A 266 4.12 -4.05 -9.24
N LEU A 267 2.97 -3.47 -9.60
CA LEU A 267 1.94 -3.11 -8.64
C LEU A 267 1.13 -4.31 -8.13
N ARG A 268 1.33 -5.50 -8.71
CA ARG A 268 0.61 -6.74 -8.40
C ARG A 268 1.51 -7.85 -7.86
N ALA A 269 2.82 -7.69 -7.95
CA ALA A 269 3.84 -8.66 -7.54
C ALA A 269 3.68 -9.23 -6.12
N TYR A 270 3.06 -8.50 -5.17
CA TYR A 270 2.86 -9.03 -3.81
C TYR A 270 1.94 -10.26 -3.75
N LEU A 271 1.04 -10.42 -4.73
CA LEU A 271 0.12 -11.57 -4.78
C LEU A 271 0.87 -12.83 -5.26
N GLU A 272 1.77 -12.68 -6.23
CA GLU A 272 2.64 -13.75 -6.73
C GLU A 272 3.56 -14.30 -5.61
N LEU A 273 4.02 -13.42 -4.71
CA LEU A 273 4.85 -13.79 -3.54
C LEU A 273 4.06 -14.49 -2.42
N GLN A 274 2.73 -14.34 -2.38
CA GLN A 274 1.90 -15.02 -1.40
C GLN A 274 1.58 -16.45 -1.84
N GLU A 275 1.39 -16.68 -3.14
CA GLU A 275 1.12 -18.01 -3.71
C GLU A 275 2.32 -18.97 -3.55
N THR A 276 3.54 -18.46 -3.68
CA THR A 276 4.77 -19.25 -3.50
C THR A 276 5.01 -19.66 -2.04
N ASN A 277 4.59 -18.86 -1.06
CA ASN A 277 4.76 -19.20 0.36
C ASN A 277 3.73 -20.20 0.89
N VAL A 278 2.60 -20.39 0.20
CA VAL A 278 1.62 -21.44 0.54
C VAL A 278 2.17 -22.83 0.19
N GLY A 279 3.05 -22.94 -0.82
CA GLY A 279 3.70 -24.20 -1.21
C GLY A 279 4.83 -24.67 -0.28
N VAL A 280 5.43 -23.77 0.51
CA VAL A 280 6.56 -24.11 1.40
C VAL A 280 6.09 -24.43 2.83
N GLY A 281 4.92 -23.94 3.23
CA GLY A 281 4.37 -24.12 4.59
C GLY A 281 3.72 -25.48 4.89
N GLN A 282 3.67 -26.42 3.94
CA GLN A 282 3.19 -27.79 4.17
C GLN A 282 4.31 -28.84 4.23
N GLY A 283 5.59 -28.44 4.14
CA GLY A 283 6.73 -29.36 4.07
C GLY A 283 7.58 -29.50 5.34
N GLU A 284 7.39 -28.67 6.37
CA GLU A 284 8.22 -28.71 7.59
C GLU A 284 7.35 -28.72 8.86
N MET A 285 6.58 -29.80 9.02
CA MET A 285 6.21 -30.31 10.34
C MET A 285 6.23 -31.84 10.25
N SER A 286 7.43 -32.40 10.39
CA SER A 286 7.67 -33.80 10.74
C SER A 286 8.78 -33.82 11.78
#